data_AF-A0A1J4J9T7-F1
#
_entry.id   AF-A0A1J4J9T7-F1
#
_cell.length_a   1.000
_cell.length_b   1.000
_cell.length_c   1.000
_cell.angle_alpha   90.00
_cell.angle_beta   90.00
_cell.angle_gamma   90.00
#
_symmetry.space_group_name_H-M   'P 1'
#
loop_
_entity.id
_entity.type
_entity.pdbx_description
1 polymer ?
#
loop_
_entity_poly.entity_id
_entity_poly.type
_entity_poly.pdbx_seq_one_letter_code
_entity_poly.pdbx_strand_id
1 'polypeptide(L)'
;MIAGPSSTSMTMSLQTSLAASFGSRYNGIIKQKPYKKIRNGLFLLLSYFDNVVPNFYPMHAIISIFRVIQFLGPCLVPGNHNLWNIFFVDFDGSPIIFQSSQGKVVSVLSVFFHIVPVSSRSQSSIVVELVYILSIFLFFVGIILISINYQKNAKLQRPISIAFSIFINTCGYLLSPICANIMGETIARIINRDTNPIYCEPLSYDLTIEILILVLAFLCQVAWYIFFFKDFNNFVAV
;
A
#
# COMPACT_ATOMS: atom_id res chain seq x y z
N MET A 1 57.60 -1.85 15.28
CA MET A 1 56.57 -1.16 14.49
C MET A 1 55.41 -0.85 15.41
N ILE A 2 55.17 0.44 15.67
CA ILE A 2 54.18 0.93 16.64
C ILE A 2 52.88 1.16 15.85
N ALA A 3 51.85 0.36 16.12
CA ALA A 3 50.51 0.56 15.56
C ALA A 3 49.83 1.70 16.33
N GLY A 4 49.58 2.82 15.66
CA GLY A 4 48.81 3.93 16.22
C GLY A 4 47.30 3.61 16.27
N PRO A 5 46.56 4.16 17.24
CA PRO A 5 45.12 3.94 17.31
C PRO A 5 44.42 4.72 16.19
N SER A 6 43.68 4.00 15.35
CA SER A 6 42.75 4.54 14.36
C SER A 6 41.65 5.34 15.07
N SER A 7 41.54 6.62 14.74
CA SER A 7 40.50 7.52 15.21
C SER A 7 39.12 7.08 14.72
N THR A 8 38.29 6.65 15.68
CA THR A 8 36.87 6.38 15.52
C THR A 8 36.14 7.67 15.10
N SER A 9 35.51 7.64 13.92
CA SER A 9 34.61 8.67 13.41
C SER A 9 33.36 8.76 14.29
N MET A 10 33.21 9.88 15.01
CA MET A 10 31.99 10.21 15.76
C MET A 10 30.83 10.55 14.81
N THR A 11 29.99 9.55 14.61
CA THR A 11 28.52 9.55 14.62
C THR A 11 27.78 10.85 14.22
N MET A 12 27.28 10.88 12.98
CA MET A 12 26.21 11.78 12.51
C MET A 12 24.86 11.44 13.17
N SER A 13 24.62 11.89 14.41
CA SER A 13 23.28 11.78 15.03
C SER A 13 22.82 13.05 15.77
N LEU A 14 23.53 14.17 15.61
CA LEU A 14 23.28 15.41 16.36
C LEU A 14 22.47 16.48 15.60
N GLN A 15 22.21 16.31 14.30
CA GLN A 15 21.58 17.37 13.49
C GLN A 15 20.05 17.44 13.64
N THR A 16 19.38 16.31 13.91
CA THR A 16 17.91 16.26 14.04
C THR A 16 17.42 16.93 15.34
N SER A 17 18.22 16.92 16.41
CA SER A 17 17.88 17.55 17.70
C SER A 17 17.99 19.08 17.67
N LEU A 18 18.88 19.64 16.83
CA LEU A 18 19.05 21.10 16.70
C LEU A 18 17.90 21.75 15.91
N ALA A 19 17.36 21.10 14.89
CA ALA A 19 16.22 21.62 14.11
C ALA A 19 14.92 21.69 14.94
N ALA A 20 14.70 20.76 15.86
CA ALA A 20 13.57 20.78 16.79
C ALA A 20 13.67 21.93 17.82
N SER A 21 14.89 22.37 18.15
CA SER A 21 15.15 23.44 19.12
C SER A 21 14.83 24.86 18.58
N PHE A 22 14.90 25.09 17.26
CA PHE A 22 14.53 26.39 16.67
C PHE A 22 13.04 26.72 16.80
N GLY A 23 12.17 25.70 16.89
CA GLY A 23 10.74 25.91 17.16
C GLY A 23 10.47 26.42 18.57
N SER A 24 11.31 26.05 19.54
CA SER A 24 11.18 26.40 20.96
C SER A 24 11.50 27.87 21.23
N ARG A 25 12.53 28.44 20.57
CA ARG A 25 12.96 29.84 20.79
C ARG A 25 11.96 30.90 20.31
N TYR A 26 11.06 30.56 19.38
CA TYR A 26 10.07 31.48 18.82
C TYR A 26 8.62 31.05 19.09
N ASN A 27 8.40 30.07 19.98
CA ASN A 27 7.14 29.32 20.17
C ASN A 27 6.00 30.11 20.86
N GLY A 28 5.96 31.42 20.63
CA GLY A 28 4.91 32.32 21.09
C GLY A 28 4.83 33.62 20.28
N ILE A 29 5.89 33.97 19.53
CA ILE A 29 5.96 35.23 18.78
C ILE A 29 5.35 35.07 17.38
N ILE A 30 5.46 33.89 16.75
CA ILE A 30 4.94 33.64 15.40
C ILE A 30 4.01 32.43 15.41
N LYS A 31 2.71 32.66 15.19
CA LYS A 31 1.70 31.62 15.07
C LYS A 31 1.99 30.75 13.84
N GLN A 32 2.40 29.51 14.07
CA GLN A 32 2.63 28.56 12.97
C GLN A 32 1.31 28.13 12.34
N LYS A 33 1.32 27.96 11.01
CA LYS A 33 0.17 27.40 10.27
C LYS A 33 -0.09 25.95 10.75
N PRO A 34 -1.36 25.51 10.84
CA PRO A 34 -1.72 24.20 11.40
C PRO A 34 -1.07 23.02 10.68
N TYR A 35 -0.96 23.08 9.34
CA TYR A 35 -0.28 22.04 8.57
C TYR A 35 1.19 21.86 8.99
N LYS A 36 1.89 22.97 9.31
CA LYS A 36 3.31 22.93 9.71
C LYS A 36 3.47 22.26 11.07
N LYS A 37 2.53 22.48 11.99
CA LYS A 37 2.50 21.83 13.30
C LYS A 37 2.29 20.32 13.19
N ILE A 38 1.36 19.88 12.34
CA ILE A 38 1.11 18.44 12.08
C ILE A 38 2.33 17.80 11.44
N ARG A 39 2.87 18.43 10.38
CA ARG A 39 4.06 17.95 9.67
C ARG A 39 5.26 17.77 10.62
N ASN A 40 5.56 18.79 11.43
CA ASN A 40 6.66 18.72 12.40
C ASN A 40 6.42 17.65 13.48
N GLY A 41 5.16 17.43 13.89
CA GLY A 41 4.81 16.33 14.80
C GLY A 41 5.02 14.95 14.19
N LEU A 42 4.59 14.77 12.95
CA LEU A 42 4.82 13.54 12.20
C LEU A 42 6.31 13.27 12.02
N PHE A 43 7.11 14.29 11.72
CA PHE A 43 8.57 14.14 11.65
C PHE A 43 9.17 13.68 12.97
N LEU A 44 8.81 14.32 14.09
CA LEU A 44 9.32 13.91 15.40
C LEU A 44 8.88 12.47 15.75
N LEU A 45 7.66 12.09 15.38
CA LEU A 45 7.12 10.75 15.60
C LEU A 45 7.85 9.68 14.76
N LEU A 46 8.08 9.95 13.48
CA LEU A 46 8.79 9.03 12.59
C LEU A 46 10.25 8.86 13.02
N SER A 47 10.95 9.94 13.38
CA SER A 47 12.29 9.84 13.96
C SER A 47 12.31 9.05 15.27
N TYR A 48 11.23 9.13 16.07
CA TYR A 48 11.10 8.28 17.25
C TYR A 48 10.93 6.80 16.88
N PHE A 49 10.15 6.48 15.84
CA PHE A 49 10.01 5.10 15.35
C PHE A 49 11.35 4.51 14.94
N ASP A 50 12.16 5.25 14.17
CA ASP A 50 13.47 4.77 13.71
C ASP A 50 14.43 4.43 14.85
N ASN A 51 14.28 5.09 16.02
CA ASN A 51 15.13 4.86 17.18
C ASN A 51 14.62 3.76 18.13
N VAL A 52 13.31 3.51 18.19
CA VAL A 52 12.69 2.63 19.20
C VAL A 52 12.22 1.30 18.64
N VAL A 53 11.91 1.25 17.34
CA VAL A 53 11.43 0.05 16.68
C VAL A 53 12.62 -0.89 16.42
N PRO A 54 12.54 -2.18 16.82
CA PRO A 54 13.58 -3.14 16.52
C PRO A 54 13.63 -3.44 15.02
N ASN A 55 14.81 -3.79 14.52
CA ASN A 55 14.96 -4.20 13.12
C ASN A 55 14.26 -5.54 12.85
N PHE A 56 13.27 -5.53 11.95
CA PHE A 56 12.50 -6.71 11.57
C PHE A 56 13.04 -7.40 10.31
N TYR A 57 14.36 -7.63 10.23
CA TYR A 57 14.99 -8.22 9.04
C TYR A 57 14.29 -9.50 8.51
N PRO A 58 13.94 -10.49 9.36
CA PRO A 58 13.26 -11.69 8.88
C PRO A 58 11.90 -11.40 8.25
N MET A 59 11.14 -10.47 8.83
CA MET A 59 9.85 -10.04 8.29
C MET A 59 10.03 -9.37 6.92
N HIS A 60 10.98 -8.45 6.79
CA HIS A 60 11.25 -7.78 5.51
C HIS A 60 11.69 -8.76 4.42
N ALA A 61 12.46 -9.80 4.76
CA ALA A 61 12.85 -10.84 3.82
C ALA A 61 11.63 -11.61 3.30
N ILE A 62 10.72 -12.02 4.19
CA ILE A 62 9.47 -12.70 3.83
C ILE A 62 8.60 -11.79 2.95
N ILE A 63 8.39 -10.54 3.35
CA ILE A 63 7.58 -9.58 2.58
C ILE A 63 8.20 -9.33 1.20
N SER A 64 9.53 -9.26 1.08
CA SER A 64 10.21 -9.09 -0.20
C SER A 64 9.94 -10.26 -1.15
N ILE A 65 9.90 -11.50 -0.65
CA ILE A 65 9.53 -12.68 -1.45
C ILE A 65 8.10 -12.56 -1.96
N PHE A 66 7.15 -12.20 -1.06
CA PHE A 66 5.76 -11.98 -1.47
C PHE A 66 5.64 -10.88 -2.53
N ARG A 67 6.42 -9.80 -2.44
CA ARG A 67 6.43 -8.75 -3.46
C ARG A 67 6.92 -9.24 -4.81
N VAL A 68 7.96 -10.05 -4.85
CA VAL A 68 8.43 -10.67 -6.12
C VAL A 68 7.31 -11.52 -6.72
N ILE A 69 6.63 -12.32 -5.91
CA ILE A 69 5.48 -13.12 -6.35
C ILE A 69 4.33 -12.23 -6.86
N GLN A 70 4.05 -11.11 -6.19
CA GLN A 70 3.04 -10.13 -6.63
C GLN A 70 3.39 -9.44 -7.95
N PHE A 71 4.66 -9.31 -8.30
CA PHE A 71 5.08 -8.80 -9.62
C PHE A 71 5.04 -9.88 -10.70
N LEU A 72 5.40 -11.11 -10.37
CA LEU A 72 5.40 -12.24 -11.32
C LEU A 72 3.98 -12.74 -11.62
N GLY A 73 3.07 -12.73 -10.64
CA GLY A 73 1.71 -13.24 -10.76
C GLY A 73 0.90 -12.62 -11.91
N PRO A 74 0.83 -11.28 -12.01
CA PRO A 74 0.18 -10.58 -13.12
C PRO A 74 0.73 -10.96 -14.51
N CYS A 75 1.99 -11.39 -14.63
CA CYS A 75 2.57 -11.83 -15.90
C CYS A 75 1.92 -13.11 -16.45
N LEU A 76 1.24 -13.90 -15.61
CA LEU A 76 0.45 -15.05 -16.04
C LEU A 76 -0.89 -14.63 -16.68
N VAL A 77 -1.22 -13.33 -16.65
CA VAL A 77 -2.46 -12.77 -17.19
C VAL A 77 -3.69 -13.58 -16.77
N PRO A 78 -3.89 -13.82 -15.46
CA PRO A 78 -4.87 -14.78 -14.98
C PRO A 78 -6.32 -14.34 -15.27
N GLY A 79 -6.56 -13.04 -15.46
CA GLY A 79 -7.87 -12.48 -15.81
C GLY A 79 -8.20 -12.50 -17.31
N ASN A 80 -7.32 -13.00 -18.18
CA ASN A 80 -7.61 -13.08 -19.61
C ASN A 80 -8.29 -14.41 -19.93
N HIS A 81 -9.61 -14.37 -20.00
CA HIS A 81 -10.45 -15.53 -20.34
C HIS A 81 -10.14 -16.11 -21.73
N ASN A 82 -9.65 -15.31 -22.68
CA ASN A 82 -9.32 -15.80 -24.02
C ASN A 82 -8.07 -16.69 -24.03
N LEU A 83 -7.17 -16.50 -23.07
CA LEU A 83 -5.97 -17.34 -22.94
C LEU A 83 -6.26 -18.66 -22.21
N TRP A 84 -7.19 -18.62 -21.25
CA TRP A 84 -7.38 -19.71 -20.28
C TRP A 84 -8.68 -20.51 -20.46
N ASN A 85 -9.62 -20.03 -21.28
CA ASN A 85 -10.85 -20.75 -21.61
C ASN A 85 -10.76 -21.38 -23.00
N ILE A 86 -11.43 -22.52 -23.14
CA ILE A 86 -11.61 -23.22 -24.41
C ILE A 86 -13.01 -22.85 -24.91
N PHE A 87 -13.08 -22.40 -26.15
CA PHE A 87 -14.30 -21.97 -26.80
C PHE A 87 -14.83 -23.05 -27.74
N PHE A 88 -16.07 -23.46 -27.54
CA PHE A 88 -16.80 -24.34 -28.44
C PHE A 88 -18.12 -23.69 -28.85
N VAL A 89 -18.66 -24.10 -29.99
CA VAL A 89 -20.00 -23.68 -30.45
C VAL A 89 -20.92 -24.88 -30.29
N ASP A 90 -22.04 -24.71 -29.61
CA ASP A 90 -23.06 -25.74 -29.46
C ASP A 90 -23.83 -25.95 -30.78
N PHE A 91 -24.65 -27.00 -30.83
CA PHE A 91 -25.42 -27.38 -32.02
C PHE A 91 -26.43 -26.29 -32.46
N ASP A 92 -26.88 -25.44 -31.54
CA ASP A 92 -27.78 -24.31 -31.80
C ASP A 92 -27.04 -23.03 -32.21
N GLY A 93 -25.71 -23.07 -32.30
CA GLY A 93 -24.87 -21.90 -32.57
C GLY A 93 -24.53 -21.07 -31.33
N SER A 94 -24.95 -21.48 -30.14
CA SER A 94 -24.61 -20.77 -28.89
C SER A 94 -23.16 -21.03 -28.47
N PRO A 95 -22.46 -20.02 -27.93
CA PRO A 95 -21.08 -20.19 -27.46
C PRO A 95 -21.06 -20.93 -26.11
N ILE A 96 -20.33 -22.04 -26.04
CA ILE A 96 -20.03 -22.74 -24.79
C ILE A 96 -18.58 -22.45 -24.37
N ILE A 97 -18.43 -21.91 -23.18
CA ILE A 97 -17.13 -21.51 -22.63
C ILE A 97 -16.78 -22.46 -21.47
N PHE A 98 -15.73 -23.26 -21.65
CA PHE A 98 -15.19 -24.10 -20.59
C PHE A 98 -13.84 -23.58 -20.12
N GLN A 99 -13.67 -23.44 -18.81
CA GLN A 99 -12.36 -23.13 -18.24
C GLN A 99 -11.44 -24.35 -18.37
N SER A 100 -10.30 -24.19 -19.04
CA SER A 100 -9.30 -25.24 -19.16
C SER A 100 -8.75 -25.63 -17.79
N SER A 101 -8.22 -26.85 -17.66
CA SER A 101 -7.53 -27.29 -16.44
C SER A 101 -6.38 -26.36 -16.07
N GLN A 102 -5.68 -25.80 -17.07
CA GLN A 102 -4.61 -24.81 -16.88
C GLN A 102 -5.17 -23.50 -16.29
N GLY A 103 -6.30 -23.01 -16.81
CA GLY A 103 -7.00 -21.85 -16.29
C GLY A 103 -7.45 -22.00 -14.83
N LYS A 104 -7.88 -23.21 -14.43
CA LYS A 104 -8.21 -23.51 -13.03
C LYS A 104 -6.98 -23.42 -12.13
N VAL A 105 -5.85 -24.00 -12.55
CA VAL A 105 -4.59 -23.93 -11.80
C VAL A 105 -4.14 -22.48 -11.65
N VAL A 106 -4.18 -21.70 -12.72
CA VAL A 106 -3.79 -20.27 -12.71
C VAL A 106 -4.73 -19.46 -11.81
N SER A 107 -6.03 -19.75 -11.82
CA SER A 107 -7.01 -19.12 -10.92
C SER A 107 -6.70 -19.38 -9.45
N VAL A 108 -6.41 -20.65 -9.08
CA VAL A 108 -6.04 -21.02 -7.70
C VAL A 108 -4.70 -20.39 -7.31
N LEU A 109 -3.71 -20.43 -8.20
CA LEU A 109 -2.40 -19.83 -7.96
C LEU A 109 -2.51 -18.33 -7.72
N SER A 110 -3.51 -17.67 -8.32
CA SER A 110 -3.72 -16.24 -8.17
C SER A 110 -4.08 -15.76 -6.77
N VAL A 111 -4.54 -16.66 -5.90
CA VAL A 111 -4.76 -16.35 -4.48
C VAL A 111 -3.46 -15.92 -3.80
N PHE A 112 -2.31 -16.50 -4.19
CA PHE A 112 -1.03 -16.19 -3.56
C PHE A 112 -0.49 -14.79 -3.88
N PHE A 113 -0.94 -14.17 -4.98
CA PHE A 113 -0.47 -12.84 -5.39
C PHE A 113 -1.56 -11.76 -5.37
N HIS A 114 -2.84 -12.10 -5.46
CA HIS A 114 -3.94 -11.11 -5.40
C HIS A 114 -4.92 -11.31 -4.24
N ILE A 115 -4.70 -12.30 -3.36
CA ILE A 115 -5.59 -12.71 -2.25
C ILE A 115 -6.94 -13.27 -2.72
N VAL A 116 -7.48 -12.78 -3.84
CA VAL A 116 -8.77 -13.17 -4.41
C VAL A 116 -8.59 -14.00 -5.69
N PRO A 117 -9.21 -15.19 -5.77
CA PRO A 117 -9.17 -16.02 -6.98
C PRO A 117 -9.89 -15.30 -8.13
N VAL A 118 -9.40 -15.49 -9.37
CA VAL A 118 -9.91 -14.79 -10.57
C VAL A 118 -11.43 -14.91 -10.69
N SER A 119 -11.97 -16.12 -10.50
CA SER A 119 -13.39 -16.43 -10.66
C SER A 119 -14.33 -15.65 -9.74
N SER A 120 -13.80 -15.00 -8.70
CA SER A 120 -14.59 -14.22 -7.74
C SER A 120 -14.15 -12.76 -7.68
N ARG A 121 -13.26 -12.32 -8.58
CA ARG A 121 -12.72 -10.95 -8.55
C ARG A 121 -13.70 -9.90 -8.96
N SER A 122 -14.53 -10.12 -9.99
CA SER A 122 -15.58 -9.16 -10.35
C SER A 122 -16.46 -8.83 -9.15
N GLN A 123 -16.96 -9.87 -8.47
CA GLN A 123 -17.83 -9.76 -7.30
C GLN A 123 -17.13 -9.19 -6.07
N SER A 124 -15.84 -9.46 -5.91
CA SER A 124 -15.08 -9.04 -4.72
C SER A 124 -14.31 -7.73 -4.91
N SER A 125 -14.25 -7.18 -6.12
CA SER A 125 -13.42 -6.02 -6.46
C SER A 125 -13.72 -4.83 -5.56
N ILE A 126 -14.99 -4.43 -5.46
CA ILE A 126 -15.46 -3.37 -4.57
C ILE A 126 -15.14 -3.66 -3.10
N VAL A 127 -15.33 -4.90 -2.64
CA VAL A 127 -15.07 -5.27 -1.26
C VAL A 127 -13.59 -5.09 -0.92
N VAL A 128 -12.69 -5.53 -1.81
CA VAL A 128 -11.25 -5.38 -1.61
C VAL A 128 -10.83 -3.91 -1.66
N GLU A 129 -11.34 -3.13 -2.62
CA GLU A 129 -11.06 -1.70 -2.73
C GLU A 129 -11.54 -0.95 -1.48
N LEU A 130 -12.71 -1.28 -0.94
CA LEU A 130 -13.26 -0.68 0.28
C LEU A 130 -12.42 -1.03 1.51
N VAL A 131 -12.04 -2.31 1.68
CA VAL A 131 -11.15 -2.74 2.76
C VAL A 131 -9.81 -2.01 2.69
N TYR A 132 -9.27 -1.81 1.49
CA TYR A 132 -8.05 -1.03 1.28
C TYR A 132 -8.24 0.43 1.71
N ILE A 133 -9.27 1.11 1.20
CA ILE A 133 -9.59 2.51 1.56
C ILE A 133 -9.71 2.65 3.08
N LEU A 134 -10.47 1.77 3.73
CA LEU A 134 -10.66 1.81 5.18
C LEU A 134 -9.34 1.59 5.93
N SER A 135 -8.51 0.65 5.49
CA SER A 135 -7.21 0.37 6.10
C SER A 135 -6.27 1.59 6.02
N ILE A 136 -6.20 2.24 4.86
CA ILE A 136 -5.37 3.43 4.65
C ILE A 136 -5.91 4.63 5.41
N PHE A 137 -7.23 4.82 5.43
CA PHE A 137 -7.89 5.88 6.19
C PHE A 137 -7.62 5.74 7.70
N LEU A 138 -7.82 4.54 8.27
CA LEU A 138 -7.54 4.27 9.67
C LEU A 138 -6.07 4.48 10.03
N PHE A 139 -5.16 4.11 9.12
CA PHE A 139 -3.73 4.37 9.29
C PHE A 139 -3.43 5.87 9.41
N PHE A 140 -3.94 6.70 8.48
CA PHE A 140 -3.70 8.15 8.49
C PHE A 140 -4.32 8.85 9.70
N VAL A 141 -5.53 8.45 10.10
CA VAL A 141 -6.15 8.96 11.33
C VAL A 141 -5.30 8.56 12.54
N GLY A 142 -4.88 7.29 12.62
CA GLY A 142 -4.08 6.76 13.71
C GLY A 142 -2.74 7.49 13.87
N ILE A 143 -1.99 7.69 12.78
CA ILE A 143 -0.67 8.33 12.85
C ILE A 143 -0.78 9.81 13.27
N ILE A 144 -1.85 10.52 12.85
CA ILE A 144 -2.11 11.89 13.28
C ILE A 144 -2.44 11.94 14.79
N LEU A 145 -3.32 11.06 15.27
CA LEU A 145 -3.69 11.00 16.68
C LEU A 145 -2.48 10.69 17.57
N ILE A 146 -1.63 9.74 17.14
CA ILE A 146 -0.40 9.39 17.85
C ILE A 146 0.59 10.55 17.83
N SER A 147 0.73 11.25 16.71
CA SER A 147 1.59 12.43 16.60
C SER A 147 1.16 13.53 17.60
N ILE A 148 -0.14 13.80 17.71
CA ILE A 148 -0.68 14.75 18.68
C ILE A 148 -0.42 14.29 20.12
N ASN A 149 -0.61 13.01 20.42
CA ASN A 149 -0.35 12.45 21.75
C ASN A 149 1.14 12.54 22.11
N TYR A 150 2.01 12.18 21.18
CA TYR A 150 3.45 12.23 21.35
C TYR A 150 3.97 13.65 21.58
N GLN A 151 3.42 14.66 20.88
CA GLN A 151 3.73 16.07 21.15
C GLN A 151 3.35 16.52 22.57
N LYS A 152 2.29 15.96 23.17
CA LYS A 152 1.82 16.35 24.51
C LYS A 152 2.59 15.65 25.62
N ASN A 153 2.86 14.35 25.46
CA ASN A 153 3.39 13.51 26.52
C ASN A 153 4.90 13.24 26.41
N ALA A 154 5.53 13.60 25.29
CA ALA A 154 6.94 13.35 24.96
C ALA A 154 7.38 11.88 25.09
N LYS A 155 6.42 10.96 25.23
CA LYS A 155 6.62 9.52 25.39
C LYS A 155 5.52 8.82 24.61
N LEU A 156 5.90 7.81 23.85
CA LEU A 156 4.98 6.91 23.18
C LEU A 156 5.17 5.50 23.73
N GLN A 157 4.07 4.77 23.85
CA GLN A 157 4.12 3.38 24.29
C GLN A 157 4.78 2.53 23.18
N ARG A 158 5.84 1.81 23.54
CA ARG A 158 6.61 0.95 22.61
C ARG A 158 5.74 -0.01 21.77
N PRO A 159 4.68 -0.67 22.31
CA PRO A 159 3.83 -1.55 21.51
C PRO A 159 3.15 -0.85 20.34
N ILE A 160 2.77 0.42 20.50
CA ILE A 160 2.10 1.21 19.45
C ILE A 160 3.07 1.46 18.29
N SER A 161 4.31 1.87 18.60
CA SER A 161 5.35 2.07 17.59
C SER A 161 5.67 0.80 16.81
N ILE A 162 5.75 -0.33 17.50
CA ILE A 162 5.97 -1.63 16.88
C ILE A 162 4.79 -2.00 15.96
N ALA A 163 3.55 -1.84 16.42
CA ALA A 163 2.36 -2.14 15.63
C ALA A 163 2.28 -1.31 14.34
N PHE A 164 2.58 0.00 14.42
CA PHE A 164 2.62 0.86 13.24
C PHE A 164 3.73 0.47 12.28
N SER A 165 4.93 0.17 12.77
CA SER A 165 6.01 -0.28 11.91
C SER A 165 5.67 -1.60 11.20
N ILE A 166 5.08 -2.57 11.92
CA ILE A 166 4.62 -3.81 11.31
C ILE A 166 3.58 -3.51 10.23
N PHE A 167 2.57 -2.70 10.51
CA PHE A 167 1.53 -2.33 9.53
C PHE A 167 2.12 -1.69 8.27
N ILE A 168 3.00 -0.71 8.42
CA ILE A 168 3.66 -0.02 7.29
C ILE A 168 4.43 -1.04 6.45
N ASN A 169 5.22 -1.88 7.11
CA ASN A 169 6.14 -2.82 6.46
C ASN A 169 5.47 -4.09 5.93
N THR A 170 4.19 -4.32 6.24
CA THR A 170 3.44 -5.51 5.80
C THR A 170 2.23 -5.10 4.97
N CYS A 171 1.12 -4.72 5.61
CA CYS A 171 -0.14 -4.34 4.97
C CYS A 171 0.06 -3.22 3.95
N GLY A 172 0.80 -2.18 4.33
CA GLY A 172 1.06 -1.03 3.46
C GLY A 172 1.77 -1.38 2.15
N TYR A 173 2.78 -2.25 2.23
CA TYR A 173 3.53 -2.70 1.05
C TYR A 173 2.84 -3.80 0.24
N LEU A 174 2.08 -4.70 0.88
CA LEU A 174 1.45 -5.82 0.21
C LEU A 174 0.07 -5.49 -0.39
N LEU A 175 -0.76 -4.69 0.30
CA LEU A 175 -2.11 -4.39 -0.17
C LEU A 175 -2.10 -3.41 -1.34
N SER A 176 -1.18 -2.47 -1.34
CA SER A 176 -1.07 -1.43 -2.37
C SER A 176 -0.94 -1.99 -3.81
N PRO A 177 0.01 -2.89 -4.14
CA PRO A 177 0.09 -3.48 -5.47
C PRO A 177 -1.12 -4.35 -5.82
N ILE A 178 -1.72 -5.04 -4.85
CA ILE A 178 -2.95 -5.83 -5.06
C ILE A 178 -4.10 -4.91 -5.48
N CYS A 179 -4.31 -3.84 -4.72
CA CYS A 179 -5.35 -2.86 -5.02
C CYS A 179 -5.10 -2.21 -6.39
N ALA A 180 -3.86 -1.89 -6.73
CA ALA A 180 -3.51 -1.35 -8.04
C ALA A 180 -3.87 -2.30 -9.20
N ASN A 181 -3.66 -3.60 -9.02
CA ASN A 181 -4.06 -4.60 -10.00
C ASN A 181 -5.58 -4.66 -10.16
N ILE A 182 -6.33 -4.73 -9.05
CA ILE A 182 -7.79 -4.78 -9.06
C ILE A 182 -8.38 -3.52 -9.69
N MET A 183 -7.85 -2.33 -9.36
CA MET A 183 -8.28 -1.07 -9.98
C MET A 183 -8.08 -1.11 -11.51
N GLY A 184 -6.94 -1.65 -11.98
CA GLY A 184 -6.69 -1.83 -13.42
C GLY A 184 -7.69 -2.80 -14.08
N GLU A 185 -8.05 -3.88 -13.39
CA GLU A 185 -9.07 -4.83 -13.83
C GLU A 185 -10.46 -4.18 -13.89
N THR A 186 -10.83 -3.39 -12.87
CA THR A 186 -12.07 -2.61 -12.81
C THR A 186 -12.15 -1.60 -13.95
N ILE A 187 -11.07 -0.86 -14.22
CA ILE A 187 -10.99 0.06 -15.38
C ILE A 187 -11.20 -0.70 -16.69
N ALA A 188 -10.54 -1.84 -16.86
CA ALA A 188 -10.68 -2.65 -18.07
C ALA A 188 -12.12 -3.17 -18.27
N ARG A 189 -12.81 -3.57 -17.19
CA ARG A 189 -14.23 -3.97 -17.24
C ARG A 189 -15.14 -2.81 -17.61
N ILE A 190 -14.91 -1.62 -17.04
CA ILE A 190 -15.68 -0.42 -17.36
C ILE A 190 -15.53 -0.04 -18.84
N ILE A 191 -14.31 -0.10 -19.38
CA ILE A 191 -14.03 0.23 -20.80
C ILE A 191 -14.67 -0.79 -21.75
N ASN A 192 -14.55 -2.09 -21.46
CA ASN A 192 -14.98 -3.16 -22.36
C ASN A 192 -16.47 -3.54 -22.22
N ARG A 193 -17.23 -2.83 -21.38
CA ARG A 193 -18.61 -3.15 -21.02
C ARG A 193 -19.51 -3.39 -22.24
N ASP A 194 -19.39 -2.56 -23.26
CA ASP A 194 -20.30 -2.55 -24.41
C ASP A 194 -19.74 -3.31 -25.62
N THR A 195 -18.48 -3.75 -25.57
CA THR A 195 -17.78 -4.27 -26.75
C THR A 195 -18.04 -5.75 -26.96
N ASN A 196 -18.14 -6.56 -25.88
CA ASN A 196 -18.46 -7.99 -25.97
C ASN A 196 -19.02 -8.55 -24.64
N PRO A 197 -20.35 -8.67 -24.47
CA PRO A 197 -20.95 -9.20 -23.25
C PRO A 197 -20.66 -10.69 -23.01
N ILE A 198 -20.19 -11.42 -24.03
CA ILE A 198 -19.83 -12.84 -23.93
C ILE A 198 -18.47 -13.04 -23.22
N TYR A 199 -17.56 -12.07 -23.32
CA TYR A 199 -16.19 -12.20 -22.81
C TYR A 199 -15.88 -11.30 -21.60
N CYS A 200 -16.80 -10.36 -21.29
CA CYS A 200 -16.62 -9.43 -20.19
C CYS A 200 -17.50 -9.85 -19.01
N GLU A 201 -16.87 -10.12 -17.86
CA GLU A 201 -17.63 -10.32 -16.63
C GLU A 201 -18.46 -9.07 -16.34
N PRO A 202 -19.77 -9.22 -16.04
CA PRO A 202 -20.62 -8.09 -15.75
C PRO A 202 -20.13 -7.35 -14.50
N LEU A 203 -20.36 -6.03 -14.51
CA LEU A 203 -20.22 -5.21 -13.31
C LEU A 203 -21.10 -5.79 -12.21
N SER A 204 -20.53 -5.99 -11.03
CA SER A 204 -21.29 -6.59 -9.91
C SER A 204 -22.20 -5.57 -9.24
N TYR A 205 -21.91 -4.28 -9.43
CA TYR A 205 -22.65 -3.17 -8.84
C TYR A 205 -22.95 -2.09 -9.89
N ASP A 206 -23.69 -1.06 -9.47
CA ASP A 206 -23.99 0.10 -10.32
C ASP A 206 -22.68 0.80 -10.76
N LEU A 207 -22.62 1.20 -12.03
CA LEU A 207 -21.48 1.86 -12.65
C LEU A 207 -21.03 3.08 -11.85
N THR A 208 -21.99 3.87 -11.34
CA THR A 208 -21.67 5.07 -10.55
C THR A 208 -20.93 4.72 -9.26
N ILE A 209 -21.30 3.62 -8.60
CA ILE A 209 -20.67 3.16 -7.36
C ILE A 209 -19.25 2.65 -7.67
N GLU A 210 -19.08 1.85 -8.73
CA GLU A 210 -17.77 1.35 -9.13
C GLU A 210 -16.79 2.49 -9.45
N ILE A 211 -17.23 3.50 -10.21
CA ILE A 211 -16.40 4.67 -10.53
C ILE A 211 -16.04 5.46 -9.27
N LEU A 212 -16.99 5.67 -8.35
CA LEU A 212 -16.75 6.41 -7.11
C LEU A 212 -15.69 5.72 -6.24
N ILE A 213 -15.82 4.41 -6.04
CA ILE A 213 -14.91 3.61 -5.22
C ILE A 213 -13.53 3.53 -5.88
N LEU A 214 -13.48 3.32 -7.20
CA LEU A 214 -12.24 3.33 -7.97
C LEU A 214 -11.47 4.65 -7.80
N VAL A 215 -12.15 5.79 -7.96
CA VAL A 215 -11.54 7.12 -7.79
C VAL A 215 -11.04 7.31 -6.36
N LEU A 216 -11.82 6.90 -5.36
CA LEU A 216 -11.43 7.01 -3.95
C LEU A 216 -10.21 6.12 -3.63
N ALA A 217 -10.19 4.87 -4.11
CA ALA A 217 -9.08 3.95 -3.95
C ALA A 217 -7.80 4.50 -4.61
N PHE A 218 -7.93 5.10 -5.80
CA PHE A 218 -6.82 5.75 -6.49
C PHE A 218 -6.27 6.95 -5.72
N LEU A 219 -7.14 7.81 -5.17
CA LEU A 219 -6.72 8.93 -4.32
C LEU A 219 -6.01 8.45 -3.05
N CYS A 220 -6.50 7.40 -2.40
CA CYS A 220 -5.84 6.77 -1.26
C CYS A 220 -4.46 6.22 -1.64
N GLN A 221 -4.35 5.57 -2.80
CA GLN A 221 -3.09 5.04 -3.33
C GLN A 221 -2.06 6.15 -3.60
N VAL A 222 -2.49 7.27 -4.20
CA VAL A 222 -1.64 8.44 -4.44
C VAL A 222 -1.22 9.08 -3.11
N ALA A 223 -2.14 9.23 -2.16
CA ALA A 223 -1.84 9.79 -0.83
C ALA A 223 -0.81 8.93 -0.09
N TRP A 224 -0.97 7.60 -0.12
CA TRP A 224 0.00 6.65 0.43
C TRP A 224 1.37 6.79 -0.22
N TYR A 225 1.44 6.84 -1.55
CA TYR A 225 2.69 7.01 -2.28
C TYR A 225 3.39 8.34 -1.98
N ILE A 226 2.64 9.45 -1.92
CA ILE A 226 3.21 10.77 -1.57
C ILE A 226 3.81 10.74 -0.16
N PHE A 227 3.08 10.20 0.82
CA PHE A 227 3.52 10.12 2.21
C PHE A 227 4.81 9.30 2.36
N PHE A 228 4.93 8.16 1.67
CA PHE A 228 6.09 7.27 1.83
C PHE A 228 7.23 7.48 0.84
N PHE A 229 7.01 8.13 -0.32
CA PHE A 229 8.06 8.28 -1.34
C PHE A 229 8.61 9.70 -1.42
N LYS A 230 7.72 10.71 -1.33
CA LYS A 230 8.14 12.12 -1.43
C LYS A 230 8.76 12.61 -0.14
N ASP A 231 8.19 12.25 1.00
CA ASP A 231 8.77 12.66 2.27
C ASP A 231 10.08 11.90 2.50
N PHE A 232 10.15 10.57 2.29
CA PHE A 232 11.36 9.72 2.47
C PHE A 232 12.60 10.19 1.70
N ASN A 233 12.44 10.64 0.44
CA ASN A 233 13.57 11.17 -0.34
C ASN A 233 14.10 12.52 0.19
N ASN A 234 13.26 13.32 0.85
CA ASN A 234 13.72 14.52 1.56
C ASN A 234 14.41 14.18 2.90
N PHE A 235 14.33 12.93 3.40
CA PHE A 235 15.10 12.46 4.57
C PHE A 235 16.53 12.03 4.22
N VAL A 236 16.82 11.66 2.96
CA VAL A 236 18.19 11.26 2.54
C VAL A 236 19.01 12.48 2.08
N ALA A 237 18.36 13.57 1.71
CA ALA A 237 18.99 14.78 1.19
C ALA A 237 19.38 15.83 2.25
N VAL A 238 19.23 15.54 3.54
CA VAL A 238 19.61 16.39 4.68
C VAL A 238 20.50 15.61 5.63
#